data_AF-A0A937J757-F1
#
_entry.id   AF-A0A937J757-F1
#
_cell.length_a   1.000
_cell.length_b   1.000
_cell.length_c   1.000
_cell.angle_alpha   90.00
_cell.angle_beta   90.00
_cell.angle_gamma   90.00
#
_symmetry.space_group_name_H-M   'P 1'
#
loop_
_entity.id
_entity.type
_entity.pdbx_description
1 polymer ?
#
loop_
_entity_poly.entity_id
_entity_poly.type
_entity_poly.pdbx_seq_one_letter_code
_entity_poly.pdbx_strand_id
1 'polypeptide(L)' 'MNALNMIKDLIGQLTQLLVAAVGLGVVAGIVFGGDTWFVGAVLDSLLDVVRTLGDNGLVGLLTAAILIGLLK' A
#
# COMPACT_ATOMS: atom_id res chain seq x y z
N MET A 1 -1.30 -27.18 -22.32
CA MET A 1 -1.12 -26.13 -21.30
C MET A 1 -0.72 -26.81 -20.01
N ASN A 2 0.49 -26.53 -19.49
CA ASN A 2 0.98 -27.18 -18.29
C ASN A 2 0.10 -26.77 -17.09
N ALA A 3 -0.28 -27.72 -16.23
CA ALA A 3 -1.14 -27.45 -15.07
C ALA A 3 -0.57 -26.33 -14.17
N LEU A 4 0.76 -26.23 -14.10
CA LEU A 4 1.46 -25.16 -13.38
C LEU A 4 1.20 -23.77 -13.98
N ASN A 5 1.09 -23.65 -15.30
CA ASN A 5 0.79 -22.37 -15.95
C ASN A 5 -0.64 -21.93 -15.65
N MET A 6 -1.60 -22.87 -15.65
CA MET A 6 -2.99 -22.57 -15.31
C MET A 6 -3.15 -22.08 -13.87
N ILE A 7 -2.44 -22.69 -12.92
CA ILE A 7 -2.45 -22.25 -11.51
C ILE A 7 -1.80 -20.87 -11.37
N LYS A 8 -0.67 -20.64 -12.06
CA LYS A 8 0.00 -19.33 -12.06
C LYS A 8 -0.92 -18.24 -12.62
N ASP A 9 -1.63 -18.53 -13.71
CA ASP A 9 -2.55 -17.59 -14.34
C ASP A 9 -3.74 -17.30 -13.42
N LEU A 10 -4.30 -18.30 -12.75
CA LEU A 10 -5.37 -18.11 -11.77
C LEU A 10 -4.92 -17.21 -10.61
N ILE A 11 -3.75 -17.48 -10.01
CA ILE A 11 -3.20 -16.66 -8.92
C ILE A 11 -2.95 -15.23 -9.40
N GLY A 12 -2.42 -15.06 -10.61
CA GLY A 12 -2.21 -13.74 -11.21
C GLY A 12 -3.53 -12.96 -11.35
N GLN A 13 -4.56 -13.60 -11.90
CA GLN A 13 -5.88 -12.98 -12.05
C GLN A 13 -6.53 -12.64 -10.70
N LEU A 14 -6.44 -13.53 -9.70
CA LEU A 14 -6.99 -13.25 -8.38
C LEU A 14 -6.22 -12.13 -7.69
N THR A 15 -4.89 -12.10 -7.82
CA THR A 15 -4.06 -11.01 -7.29
C THR A 15 -4.44 -9.68 -7.92
N GLN A 16 -4.62 -9.66 -9.24
CA GLN A 16 -5.04 -8.46 -9.97
C GLN A 16 -6.43 -7.97 -9.52
N LEU A 17 -7.35 -8.91 -9.28
CA LEU A 17 -8.67 -8.58 -8.73
C LEU A 17 -8.57 -7.97 -7.32
N LEU A 18 -7.75 -8.56 -6.45
CA LEU A 18 -7.54 -8.03 -5.09
C LEU A 18 -6.89 -6.65 -5.11
N VAL A 19 -5.90 -6.43 -5.97
CA VAL A 19 -5.26 -5.11 -6.15
C VAL A 19 -6.29 -4.07 -6.63
N ALA A 20 -7.16 -4.42 -7.58
CA ALA A 20 -8.23 -3.53 -8.00
C ALA A 20 -9.22 -3.24 -6.87
N ALA A 21 -9.55 -4.25 -6.06
CA ALA A 21 -10.43 -4.11 -4.90
C ALA A 21 -9.85 -3.19 -3.80
N VAL A 22 -8.52 -3.15 -3.63
CA VAL A 22 -7.86 -2.20 -2.71
C VAL A 22 -8.16 -0.76 -3.12
N GLY A 23 -8.04 -0.42 -4.40
CA GLY A 23 -8.35 0.92 -4.90
C GLY A 23 -9.80 1.32 -4.63
N LEU A 24 -10.74 0.38 -4.86
CA LEU A 24 -12.15 0.58 -4.54
C LEU A 24 -12.39 0.76 -3.03
N GLY A 25 -11.70 -0.04 -2.19
CA GLY A 25 -11.78 0.07 -0.74
C GLY A 25 -11.31 1.42 -0.22
N VAL A 26 -10.18 1.93 -0.71
CA VAL A 26 -9.68 3.26 -0.31
C VAL A 26 -10.70 4.36 -0.68
N VAL A 27 -11.20 4.37 -1.92
CA VAL A 27 -12.16 5.38 -2.37
C VAL A 27 -13.47 5.29 -1.58
N ALA A 28 -13.98 4.07 -1.38
CA ALA A 28 -15.20 3.86 -0.61
C ALA A 28 -15.04 4.32 0.86
N GLY A 29 -13.89 4.06 1.48
CA GLY A 29 -13.62 4.46 2.86
C GLY A 29 -13.56 5.97 3.03
N ILE A 30 -13.04 6.69 2.03
CA ILE A 30 -13.03 8.16 2.01
C ILE A 30 -14.45 8.71 1.83
N VAL A 31 -15.26 8.13 0.94
CA VAL A 31 -16.58 8.66 0.56
C VAL A 31 -17.68 8.32 1.57
N PHE A 32 -17.71 7.06 2.03
CA PHE A 32 -18.80 6.53 2.85
C PHE A 32 -18.43 6.34 4.33
N GLY A 33 -17.16 6.53 4.69
CA GLY A 33 -16.65 6.25 6.04
C GLY A 33 -16.23 4.78 6.23
N GLY A 34 -15.52 4.51 7.33
CA GLY A 34 -14.84 3.24 7.59
C GLY A 34 -15.70 2.11 8.18
N ASP A 35 -17.02 2.28 8.28
CA ASP A 35 -17.90 1.39 9.06
C ASP A 35 -18.10 -0.02 8.47
N THR A 36 -17.48 -0.33 7.33
CA THR A 36 -17.52 -1.67 6.72
C THR A 36 -16.17 -2.38 6.84
N TRP A 37 -16.19 -3.64 7.30
CA TRP A 37 -15.01 -4.43 7.70
C TRP A 37 -13.86 -4.42 6.68
N PHE A 38 -14.16 -4.63 5.39
CA PHE A 38 -13.14 -4.64 4.33
C PHE A 38 -12.60 -3.23 4.02
N VAL A 39 -13.49 -2.25 3.92
CA VAL A 39 -13.16 -0.87 3.50
C VAL A 39 -12.36 -0.14 4.57
N GLY A 40 -12.80 -0.22 5.83
CA GLY A 40 -12.11 0.39 6.97
C GLY A 40 -10.70 -0.16 7.12
N ALA A 41 -10.55 -1.50 7.10
CA ALA A 41 -9.24 -2.14 7.25
C ALA A 41 -8.25 -1.76 6.13
N VAL A 42 -8.71 -1.65 4.88
CA VAL A 42 -7.85 -1.26 3.74
C VAL A 42 -7.42 0.20 3.87
N LEU A 43 -8.34 1.10 4.22
CA LEU A 43 -8.02 2.52 4.42
C LEU A 43 -7.07 2.72 5.60
N ASP A 44 -7.32 2.06 6.72
CA ASP A 44 -6.45 2.14 7.91
C ASP A 44 -5.06 1.60 7.62
N SER A 45 -4.94 0.48 6.91
CA SER A 45 -3.64 -0.08 6.50
C SER A 45 -2.87 0.89 5.60
N LEU A 46 -3.55 1.56 4.67
CA LEU A 46 -2.92 2.59 3.82
C LEU A 46 -2.43 3.77 4.68
N LEU A 47 -3.29 4.28 5.56
CA LEU A 47 -2.96 5.42 6.42
C LEU A 47 -1.81 5.09 7.38
N ASP A 48 -1.71 3.86 7.86
CA ASP A 48 -0.61 3.41 8.72
C ASP A 48 0.75 3.41 7.98
N VAL A 49 0.77 2.97 6.72
CA VAL A 49 1.96 3.08 5.86
C VAL A 49 2.33 4.53 5.64
N VAL A 50 1.35 5.40 5.35
CA VAL A 50 1.59 6.84 5.15
C VAL A 50 2.12 7.50 6.44
N ARG A 51 1.57 7.17 7.60
CA ARG A 51 2.06 7.66 8.91
C ARG A 51 3.49 7.20 9.16
N THR A 52 3.77 5.93 8.95
CA THR A 52 5.13 5.37 9.08
C THR A 52 6.13 6.10 8.18
N LEU A 53 5.73 6.41 6.94
CA LEU A 53 6.55 7.21 6.01
C LEU A 53 6.69 8.66 6.47
N GLY A 54 5.66 9.27 7.05
CA GLY A 54 5.70 10.63 7.58
C GLY A 54 6.61 10.76 8.81
N ASP A 55 6.42 9.86 9.79
CA ASP A 55 7.16 9.84 11.05
C ASP A 55 8.65 9.57 10.82
N ASN A 56 8.98 8.63 9.93
CA ASN A 56 10.36 8.35 9.55
C ASN A 56 10.90 9.29 8.47
N GLY A 57 10.04 10.03 7.78
CA GLY A 57 10.41 10.89 6.65
C GLY A 57 11.30 12.05 7.05
N LEU A 58 11.01 12.68 8.20
CA LEU A 58 11.87 13.74 8.74
C LEU A 58 13.28 13.22 9.07
N VAL A 59 13.37 12.04 9.68
CA VAL A 59 14.66 11.39 9.99
C VAL A 59 15.40 11.01 8.71
N GLY A 60 14.68 10.54 7.69
CA GLY A 60 15.24 10.26 6.36
C GLY A 60 15.82 11.51 5.69
N LEU A 61 15.10 12.64 5.72
CA LEU A 61 15.57 13.92 5.21
C LEU A 61 16.78 14.44 6.00
N LEU A 62 16.77 14.32 7.32
CA LEU A 62 17.91 14.68 8.18
C LEU A 62 19.16 13.86 7.82
N THR A 63 18.97 12.55 7.64
CA THR A 63 20.04 11.62 7.27
C THR A 63 20.62 12.00 5.90
N ALA A 64 19.77 12.29 4.92
CA ALA A 64 20.20 12.75 3.60
C ALA A 64 20.99 14.08 3.68
N ALA A 65 20.53 15.04 4.48
CA ALA A 65 21.23 16.31 4.68
C ALA A 65 22.62 16.14 5.31
N ILE A 66 22.74 15.25 6.32
CA ILE A 66 24.03 14.92 6.94
C ILE A 66 24.97 14.27 5.92
N LEU A 67 24.50 13.27 5.16
CA LEU A 67 25.30 12.60 4.13
C LEU A 67 25.79 13.59 3.06
N ILE A 68 24.93 14.50 2.59
CA ILE A 68 25.30 15.56 1.65
C ILE A 68 26.36 16.51 2.25
N GLY A 69 26.33 16.75 3.56
CA GLY A 69 27.34 17.55 4.26
C GLY A 69 28.69 16.84 4.41
N LEU A 70 28.68 15.51 4.57
CA LEU A 70 29.90 14.69 4.70
C LEU A 70 30.57 14.36 3.36
N LEU A 71 29.79 14.34 2.27
CA LEU A 71 30.26 14.06 0.91
C LEU A 71 30.79 15.31 0.18
N LYS A 72 30.78 16.47 0.85
CA LYS A 72 31.40 17.72 0.39
C LYS A 72 32.73 17.94 1.08
#